data_AF-A0A5P9CLD3-F1
#
_entry.id   AF-A0A5P9CLD3-F1
#
_cell.length_a   1.000
_cell.length_b   1.000
_cell.length_c   1.000
_cell.angle_alpha   90.00
_cell.angle_beta   90.00
_cell.angle_gamma   90.00
#
_symmetry.space_group_name_H-M   'P 1'
#
loop_
_entity.id
_entity.type
_entity.pdbx_description
1 polymer ?
#
loop_
_entity_poly.entity_id
_entity_poly.type
_entity_poly.pdbx_seq_one_letter_code
_entity_poly.pdbx_strand_id
1 'polypeptide(L)'
;MPLPVSNTTSSCNTKTHNIFDSAKDFESLSRNIKRITNVPSGVIYSPFNNHDMVAQALGINTARVLKGKEPFPLICCPLKRDALKISLKEFKQQELQGRLKEGPDYEKRFTSSIKQSGVKAVHSTFPVETKILGEYQSINRLSVIDPKNLPNHTIESIYVIGHGAAGLPRLYQTTQSETGSRPIADVIKEVSHLVKNKVKPGVKIKLTACESADRETLSSFENTGDISETKQGAEPLAKTAKTEANKHLPQSRVFGYHGLGVTRGSGYISQARCLDSDFDKTTKKSHNWRKASTVREEF
;
A
#
# COMPACT_ATOMS: atom_id res chain seq x y z
N MET A 1 -11.85 5.66 -82.18
CA MET A 1 -12.55 5.66 -80.88
C MET A 1 -13.85 4.90 -81.09
N PRO A 2 -13.95 3.68 -80.57
CA PRO A 2 -14.32 3.47 -79.16
C PRO A 2 -13.52 2.33 -78.47
N LEU A 3 -13.40 2.40 -77.14
CA LEU A 3 -13.22 1.22 -76.29
C LEU A 3 -14.60 0.59 -76.10
N PRO A 4 -14.72 -0.76 -76.04
CA PRO A 4 -15.05 -1.31 -74.73
C PRO A 4 -14.61 -2.79 -74.47
N VAL A 5 -14.65 -3.12 -73.18
CA VAL A 5 -14.74 -4.44 -72.51
C VAL A 5 -13.58 -5.44 -72.64
N SER A 6 -12.93 -5.73 -71.50
CA SER A 6 -12.47 -7.09 -71.20
C SER A 6 -12.58 -7.43 -69.71
N ASN A 7 -13.56 -8.29 -69.44
CA ASN A 7 -13.71 -9.31 -68.40
C ASN A 7 -12.63 -9.41 -67.31
N THR A 8 -13.04 -9.16 -66.06
CA THR A 8 -12.39 -9.73 -64.86
C THR A 8 -13.13 -10.98 -64.42
N THR A 9 -12.51 -12.13 -64.63
CA THR A 9 -12.91 -13.42 -64.06
C THR A 9 -12.53 -13.53 -62.60
N SER A 10 -13.50 -14.02 -61.84
CA SER A 10 -13.47 -14.59 -60.49
C SER A 10 -12.20 -15.40 -60.15
N SER A 11 -11.63 -15.11 -58.99
CA SER A 11 -10.94 -16.12 -58.17
C SER A 11 -11.29 -15.89 -56.71
N CYS A 12 -12.14 -16.79 -56.21
CA CYS A 12 -12.54 -16.91 -54.82
C CYS A 12 -11.36 -17.49 -54.04
N ASN A 13 -10.65 -16.66 -53.28
CA ASN A 13 -9.68 -17.13 -52.30
C ASN A 13 -10.33 -17.10 -50.91
N THR A 14 -10.87 -18.24 -50.51
CA THR A 14 -11.19 -18.60 -49.13
C THR A 14 -9.93 -18.45 -48.28
N LYS A 15 -9.81 -17.32 -47.57
CA LYS A 15 -8.91 -17.21 -46.43
C LYS A 15 -9.53 -17.97 -45.28
N THR A 16 -8.98 -19.14 -45.02
CA THR A 16 -9.07 -19.86 -43.75
C THR A 16 -8.67 -18.88 -42.64
N HIS A 17 -9.65 -18.38 -41.91
CA HIS A 17 -9.42 -17.60 -40.70
C HIS A 17 -8.70 -18.49 -39.69
N ASN A 18 -7.45 -18.11 -39.39
CA ASN A 18 -6.66 -18.71 -38.33
C ASN A 18 -7.43 -18.62 -37.00
N ILE A 19 -7.81 -19.79 -36.47
CA ILE A 19 -8.47 -19.98 -35.16
C ILE A 19 -7.57 -19.55 -33.98
N PHE A 20 -6.31 -19.19 -34.24
CA PHE A 20 -5.30 -18.86 -33.23
C PHE A 20 -5.33 -17.43 -32.67
N ASP A 21 -6.09 -16.49 -33.25
CA ASP A 21 -6.20 -15.12 -32.69
C ASP A 21 -7.27 -15.00 -31.59
N SER A 22 -8.25 -15.91 -31.56
CA SER A 22 -9.34 -15.89 -30.57
C SER A 22 -8.86 -16.16 -29.14
N ALA A 23 -7.80 -16.96 -28.95
CA ALA A 23 -7.29 -17.34 -27.63
C ALA A 23 -6.58 -16.19 -26.92
N LYS A 24 -5.85 -15.33 -27.65
CA LYS A 24 -5.18 -14.14 -27.09
C LYS A 24 -6.19 -13.08 -26.69
N ASP A 25 -7.26 -12.91 -27.46
CA ASP A 25 -8.35 -12.01 -27.12
C ASP A 25 -9.18 -12.52 -25.96
N PHE A 26 -9.41 -13.83 -25.84
CA PHE A 26 -10.08 -14.41 -24.67
C PHE A 26 -9.22 -14.33 -23.40
N GLU A 27 -7.90 -14.49 -23.50
CA GLU A 27 -6.98 -14.26 -22.37
C GLU A 27 -6.90 -12.78 -21.97
N SER A 28 -6.94 -11.87 -22.93
CA SER A 28 -6.98 -10.42 -22.70
C SER A 28 -8.29 -10.02 -22.04
N LEU A 29 -9.42 -10.51 -22.55
CA LEU A 29 -10.76 -10.27 -22.02
C LEU A 29 -10.93 -10.90 -20.63
N SER A 30 -10.47 -12.13 -20.41
CA SER A 30 -10.53 -12.78 -19.10
C SER A 30 -9.59 -12.14 -18.07
N ARG A 31 -8.40 -11.64 -18.48
CA ARG A 31 -7.55 -10.79 -17.63
C ARG A 31 -8.22 -9.47 -17.29
N ASN A 32 -8.88 -8.83 -18.24
CA ASN A 32 -9.61 -7.58 -18.03
C ASN A 32 -10.85 -7.77 -17.15
N ILE A 33 -11.64 -8.84 -17.36
CA ILE A 33 -12.80 -9.21 -16.54
C ILE A 33 -12.36 -9.55 -15.11
N LYS A 34 -11.28 -10.34 -14.93
CA LYS A 34 -10.69 -10.59 -13.59
C LYS A 34 -10.19 -9.31 -12.92
N ARG A 35 -9.71 -8.32 -13.69
CA ARG A 35 -9.30 -7.00 -13.18
C ARG A 35 -10.49 -6.15 -12.74
N ILE A 36 -11.60 -6.18 -13.49
CA ILE A 36 -12.82 -5.42 -13.18
C ILE A 36 -13.50 -5.96 -11.90
N THR A 37 -13.39 -7.26 -11.61
CA THR A 37 -13.96 -7.86 -10.40
C THR A 37 -13.06 -7.80 -9.15
N ASN A 38 -11.78 -7.41 -9.26
CA ASN A 38 -10.82 -7.38 -8.15
C ASN A 38 -10.29 -5.97 -7.85
N VAL A 39 -11.16 -4.97 -7.84
CA VAL A 39 -10.79 -3.66 -7.29
C VAL A 39 -10.49 -3.85 -5.80
N PRO A 40 -9.27 -3.58 -5.32
CA PRO A 40 -8.97 -3.68 -3.90
C PRO A 40 -9.90 -2.76 -3.12
N SER A 41 -10.54 -3.25 -2.05
CA SER A 41 -11.40 -2.43 -1.20
C SER A 41 -10.62 -1.42 -0.34
N GLY A 42 -9.39 -1.09 -0.71
CA GLY A 42 -8.59 -0.10 -0.02
C GLY A 42 -7.54 0.55 -0.90
N VAL A 43 -7.01 1.65 -0.41
CA VAL A 43 -6.00 2.49 -1.08
C VAL A 43 -4.92 2.88 -0.08
N ILE A 44 -3.74 3.25 -0.57
CA ILE A 44 -2.65 3.82 0.22
C ILE A 44 -2.49 5.28 -0.22
N TYR A 45 -2.79 6.22 0.66
CA TYR A 45 -2.57 7.64 0.40
C TYR A 45 -1.16 8.06 0.81
N SER A 46 -0.45 8.66 -0.13
CA SER A 46 0.91 9.16 0.03
C SER A 46 0.94 10.70 0.06
N PRO A 47 1.24 11.34 1.21
CA PRO A 47 1.36 12.80 1.30
C PRO A 47 2.63 13.35 0.64
N PHE A 48 3.63 12.49 0.44
CA PHE A 48 4.93 12.79 -0.15
C PHE A 48 5.19 11.90 -1.37
N ASN A 49 6.24 12.20 -2.13
CA ASN A 49 6.60 11.60 -3.42
C ASN A 49 8.07 11.17 -3.41
N ASN A 50 8.43 10.29 -2.49
CA ASN A 50 9.81 9.81 -2.32
C ASN A 50 9.88 8.28 -2.16
N HIS A 51 11.10 7.75 -2.11
CA HIS A 51 11.37 6.32 -1.92
C HIS A 51 10.83 5.76 -0.60
N ASP A 52 10.89 6.52 0.48
CA ASP A 52 10.35 6.11 1.79
C ASP A 52 8.86 5.78 1.72
N MET A 53 8.06 6.60 1.03
CA MET A 53 6.64 6.35 0.86
C MET A 53 6.38 5.07 0.06
N VAL A 54 7.17 4.83 -0.98
CA VAL A 54 7.08 3.60 -1.77
C VAL A 54 7.44 2.39 -0.90
N ALA A 55 8.49 2.49 -0.08
CA ALA A 55 8.88 1.43 0.86
C ALA A 55 7.80 1.12 1.91
N GLN A 56 7.14 2.15 2.46
CA GLN A 56 6.01 1.96 3.39
C GLN A 56 4.83 1.26 2.69
N ALA A 57 4.47 1.70 1.48
CA ALA A 57 3.40 1.09 0.70
C ALA A 57 3.69 -0.37 0.34
N LEU A 58 4.97 -0.66 0.07
CA LEU A 58 5.45 -2.02 -0.16
C LEU A 58 5.20 -2.91 1.06
N GLY A 59 5.60 -2.45 2.25
CA GLY A 59 5.43 -3.20 3.51
C GLY A 59 3.96 -3.48 3.85
N ILE A 60 3.05 -2.55 3.52
CA ILE A 60 1.60 -2.76 3.66
C ILE A 60 1.12 -3.90 2.75
N ASN A 61 1.62 -3.96 1.52
CA ASN A 61 1.15 -4.88 0.49
C ASN A 61 1.84 -6.25 0.51
N THR A 62 3.02 -6.41 1.11
CA THR A 62 3.76 -7.70 1.20
C THR A 62 2.86 -8.87 1.62
N ALA A 63 2.18 -8.75 2.76
CA ALA A 63 1.31 -9.80 3.28
C ALA A 63 0.10 -10.08 2.40
N ARG A 64 -0.33 -9.07 1.63
CA ARG A 64 -1.52 -9.11 0.79
C ARG A 64 -1.23 -9.89 -0.49
N VAL A 65 -0.13 -9.58 -1.17
CA VAL A 65 0.26 -10.24 -2.42
C VAL A 65 0.67 -11.69 -2.21
N LEU A 66 1.35 -12.01 -1.11
CA LEU A 66 1.68 -13.39 -0.73
C LEU A 66 0.42 -14.25 -0.51
N LYS A 67 -0.71 -13.63 -0.18
CA LYS A 67 -2.04 -14.28 -0.05
C LYS A 67 -2.85 -14.26 -1.35
N GLY A 68 -2.21 -13.94 -2.48
CA GLY A 68 -2.85 -13.90 -3.79
C GLY A 68 -3.80 -12.71 -4.02
N LYS A 69 -3.80 -11.69 -3.14
CA LYS A 69 -4.67 -10.52 -3.28
C LYS A 69 -3.95 -9.41 -4.07
N GLU A 70 -4.71 -8.66 -4.88
CA GLU A 70 -4.19 -7.46 -5.57
C GLU A 70 -3.65 -6.44 -4.56
N PRO A 71 -2.47 -5.83 -4.79
CA PRO A 71 -1.96 -4.80 -3.90
C PRO A 71 -2.89 -3.59 -3.88
N PHE A 72 -2.96 -2.91 -2.75
CA PHE A 72 -3.63 -1.62 -2.67
C PHE A 72 -2.85 -0.60 -3.52
N PRO A 73 -3.53 0.16 -4.40
CA PRO A 73 -2.87 1.17 -5.21
C PRO A 73 -2.48 2.38 -4.37
N LEU A 74 -1.44 3.07 -4.82
CA LEU A 74 -1.02 4.36 -4.29
C LEU A 74 -1.89 5.48 -4.90
N ILE A 75 -2.30 6.42 -4.03
CA ILE A 75 -3.03 7.63 -4.41
C ILE A 75 -2.35 8.84 -3.74
N CYS A 76 -2.43 10.00 -4.38
CA CYS A 76 -1.86 11.24 -3.86
C CYS A 76 -2.54 12.45 -4.52
N CYS A 77 -2.20 13.66 -4.06
CA CYS A 77 -2.57 14.91 -4.72
C CYS A 77 -2.27 14.84 -6.23
N PRO A 78 -3.20 15.27 -7.12
CA PRO A 78 -2.98 15.27 -8.56
C PRO A 78 -1.65 15.92 -8.99
N LEU A 79 -1.27 17.02 -8.34
CA LEU A 79 -0.04 17.76 -8.64
C LEU A 79 1.25 17.00 -8.33
N LYS A 80 1.20 15.97 -7.46
CA LYS A 80 2.35 15.16 -7.06
C LYS A 80 2.40 13.80 -7.75
N ARG A 81 1.41 13.48 -8.59
CA ARG A 81 1.20 12.13 -9.10
C ARG A 81 2.34 11.63 -9.97
N ASP A 82 2.81 12.45 -10.91
CA ASP A 82 3.87 12.03 -11.82
C ASP A 82 5.21 11.93 -11.10
N ALA A 83 5.49 12.83 -10.15
CA ALA A 83 6.64 12.69 -9.27
C ALA A 83 6.60 11.38 -8.45
N LEU A 84 5.44 11.01 -7.88
CA LEU A 84 5.30 9.73 -7.17
C LEU A 84 5.47 8.51 -8.09
N LYS A 85 5.01 8.58 -9.35
CA LYS A 85 5.27 7.53 -10.35
C LYS A 85 6.76 7.40 -10.68
N ILE A 86 7.47 8.52 -10.80
CA ILE A 86 8.92 8.54 -11.02
C ILE A 86 9.63 7.87 -9.85
N SER A 87 9.34 8.28 -8.60
CA SER A 87 9.91 7.64 -7.40
C SER A 87 9.59 6.16 -7.31
N LEU A 88 8.39 5.72 -7.70
CA LEU A 88 8.05 4.30 -7.76
C LEU A 88 8.92 3.55 -8.78
N LYS A 89 9.13 4.13 -9.97
CA LYS A 89 9.94 3.52 -11.03
C LYS A 89 11.41 3.42 -10.61
N GLU A 90 11.97 4.49 -10.08
CA GLU A 90 13.37 4.55 -9.62
C GLU A 90 13.61 3.58 -8.46
N PHE A 91 12.74 3.62 -7.44
CA PHE A 91 12.80 2.70 -6.30
C PHE A 91 12.68 1.23 -6.76
N LYS A 92 11.77 0.94 -7.70
CA LYS A 92 11.62 -0.40 -8.27
C LYS A 92 12.90 -0.86 -8.95
N GLN A 93 13.52 -0.02 -9.79
CA GLN A 93 14.76 -0.37 -10.47
C GLN A 93 15.89 -0.65 -9.47
N GLN A 94 16.06 0.24 -8.48
CA GLN A 94 17.07 0.07 -7.43
C GLN A 94 16.87 -1.23 -6.65
N GLU A 95 15.64 -1.52 -6.22
CA GLU A 95 15.35 -2.72 -5.44
C GLU A 95 15.53 -4.01 -6.24
N LEU A 96 15.12 -4.04 -7.51
CA LEU A 96 15.27 -5.22 -8.38
C LEU A 96 16.72 -5.51 -8.75
N GLN A 97 17.59 -4.51 -8.77
CA GLN A 97 19.04 -4.70 -8.96
C GLN A 97 19.76 -5.02 -7.64
N GLY A 98 19.18 -4.61 -6.51
CA GLY A 98 19.72 -4.85 -5.18
C GLY A 98 19.00 -5.98 -4.46
N ARG A 99 18.31 -5.61 -3.38
CA ARG A 99 17.77 -6.54 -2.37
C ARG A 99 16.73 -7.53 -2.91
N LEU A 100 16.00 -7.17 -3.97
CA LEU A 100 14.94 -7.99 -4.57
C LEU A 100 15.39 -8.76 -5.82
N LYS A 101 16.69 -8.78 -6.14
CA LYS A 101 17.22 -9.45 -7.34
C LYS A 101 16.87 -10.94 -7.41
N GLU A 102 16.85 -11.62 -6.26
CA GLU A 102 16.55 -13.06 -6.13
C GLU A 102 15.03 -13.35 -6.13
N GLY A 103 14.19 -12.31 -6.20
CA GLY A 103 12.73 -12.42 -6.17
C GLY A 103 12.13 -13.41 -7.19
N PRO A 104 12.57 -13.42 -8.47
CA PRO A 104 12.09 -14.39 -9.46
C PRO A 104 12.36 -15.85 -9.08
N ASP A 105 13.50 -16.14 -8.46
CA ASP A 105 13.87 -17.49 -8.09
C ASP A 105 13.15 -17.94 -6.82
N TYR A 106 12.94 -17.03 -5.87
CA TYR A 106 12.04 -17.29 -4.73
C TYR A 106 10.60 -17.52 -5.18
N GLU A 107 10.12 -16.82 -6.20
CA GLU A 107 8.78 -17.03 -6.74
C GLU A 107 8.61 -18.44 -7.30
N LYS A 108 9.58 -18.92 -8.09
CA LYS A 108 9.60 -20.32 -8.59
C LYS A 108 9.64 -21.34 -7.45
N ARG A 109 10.46 -21.09 -6.43
CA ARG A 109 10.69 -22.03 -5.32
C ARG A 109 9.52 -22.12 -4.35
N PHE A 110 8.92 -21.00 -3.97
CA PHE A 110 7.98 -20.95 -2.85
C PHE A 110 6.51 -20.85 -3.22
N THR A 111 6.16 -20.55 -4.49
CA THR A 111 4.74 -20.39 -4.88
C THR A 111 3.91 -21.64 -4.57
N SER A 112 4.40 -22.84 -4.88
CA SER A 112 3.70 -24.09 -4.59
C SER A 112 3.58 -24.36 -3.08
N SER A 113 4.66 -24.17 -2.34
CA SER A 113 4.68 -24.35 -0.88
C SER A 113 3.76 -23.37 -0.15
N ILE A 114 3.67 -22.12 -0.61
CA ILE A 114 2.73 -21.13 -0.05
C ILE A 114 1.29 -21.53 -0.32
N LYS A 115 0.98 -22.09 -1.50
CA LYS A 115 -0.37 -22.57 -1.82
C LYS A 115 -0.75 -23.79 -0.98
N GLN A 116 0.18 -24.72 -0.73
CA GLN A 116 -0.07 -25.94 0.04
C GLN A 116 -0.10 -25.68 1.55
N SER A 117 0.91 -25.01 2.10
CA SER A 117 1.14 -24.91 3.54
C SER A 117 0.76 -23.54 4.13
N GLY A 118 0.49 -22.56 3.27
CA GLY A 118 0.14 -21.19 3.68
C GLY A 118 1.36 -20.32 4.00
N VAL A 119 1.19 -19.01 3.82
CA VAL A 119 2.26 -18.00 3.97
C VAL A 119 2.93 -18.06 5.36
N LYS A 120 2.16 -18.30 6.43
CA LYS A 120 2.68 -18.30 7.81
C LYS A 120 3.68 -19.44 8.02
N ALA A 121 3.37 -20.64 7.55
CA ALA A 121 4.23 -21.81 7.71
C ALA A 121 5.53 -21.67 6.90
N VAL A 122 5.44 -21.20 5.66
CA VAL A 122 6.64 -21.00 4.82
C VAL A 122 7.53 -19.91 5.41
N HIS A 123 6.96 -18.80 5.90
CA HIS A 123 7.73 -17.72 6.51
C HIS A 123 8.40 -18.13 7.84
N SER A 124 7.80 -19.01 8.65
CA SER A 124 8.47 -19.47 9.87
C SER A 124 9.76 -20.24 9.56
N THR A 125 9.84 -20.90 8.40
CA THR A 125 11.04 -21.64 7.97
C THR A 125 12.00 -20.75 7.17
N PHE A 126 11.48 -19.88 6.31
CA PHE A 126 12.25 -19.04 5.39
C PHE A 126 11.83 -17.56 5.48
N PRO A 127 12.09 -16.88 6.61
CA PRO A 127 11.57 -15.54 6.87
C PRO A 127 12.11 -14.49 5.90
N VAL A 128 13.41 -14.56 5.59
CA VAL A 128 14.08 -13.59 4.70
C VAL A 128 13.57 -13.73 3.26
N GLU A 129 13.56 -14.96 2.74
CA GLU A 129 13.18 -15.27 1.38
C GLU A 129 11.70 -15.02 1.14
N THR A 130 10.85 -15.40 2.10
CA THR A 130 9.40 -15.12 2.01
C THR A 130 9.13 -13.62 2.05
N LYS A 131 9.89 -12.85 2.84
CA LYS A 131 9.77 -11.39 2.88
C LYS A 131 10.19 -10.77 1.55
N ILE A 132 11.35 -11.16 1.01
CA ILE A 132 11.84 -10.70 -0.30
C ILE A 132 10.84 -11.05 -1.41
N LEU A 133 10.30 -12.27 -1.42
CA LEU A 133 9.28 -12.68 -2.39
C LEU A 133 8.04 -11.78 -2.32
N GLY A 134 7.51 -11.52 -1.14
CA GLY A 134 6.31 -10.68 -1.00
C GLY A 134 6.55 -9.24 -1.43
N GLU A 135 7.74 -8.70 -1.16
CA GLU A 135 8.11 -7.36 -1.60
C GLU A 135 8.39 -7.32 -3.12
N TYR A 136 9.04 -8.33 -3.67
CA TYR A 136 9.22 -8.50 -5.12
C TYR A 136 7.88 -8.52 -5.86
N GLN A 137 6.94 -9.35 -5.41
CA GLN A 137 5.59 -9.43 -6.00
C GLN A 137 4.85 -8.10 -5.85
N SER A 138 4.98 -7.45 -4.68
CA SER A 138 4.31 -6.19 -4.42
C SER A 138 4.86 -5.06 -5.29
N ILE A 139 6.17 -4.88 -5.41
CA ILE A 139 6.74 -3.75 -6.18
C ILE A 139 6.46 -3.90 -7.67
N ASN A 140 6.38 -5.13 -8.18
CA ASN A 140 6.06 -5.38 -9.58
C ASN A 140 4.61 -5.06 -9.96
N ARG A 141 3.70 -5.08 -8.99
CA ARG A 141 2.26 -4.86 -9.18
C ARG A 141 1.74 -3.55 -8.58
N LEU A 142 2.54 -2.87 -7.76
CA LEU A 142 2.19 -1.59 -7.17
C LEU A 142 2.02 -0.53 -8.27
N SER A 143 0.94 0.24 -8.18
CA SER A 143 0.61 1.27 -9.16
C SER A 143 0.14 2.54 -8.48
N VAL A 144 0.47 3.69 -9.07
CA VAL A 144 -0.11 4.99 -8.71
C VAL A 144 -1.31 5.24 -9.61
N ILE A 145 -2.49 5.49 -9.03
CA ILE A 145 -3.73 5.71 -9.77
C ILE A 145 -4.37 7.07 -9.47
N ASP A 146 -5.26 7.50 -10.35
CA ASP A 146 -6.22 8.57 -10.04
C ASP A 146 -7.46 7.96 -9.37
N PRO A 147 -7.81 8.35 -8.13
CA PRO A 147 -9.02 7.88 -7.45
C PRO A 147 -10.32 8.15 -8.20
N LYS A 148 -10.34 9.09 -9.16
CA LYS A 148 -11.49 9.29 -10.06
C LYS A 148 -11.85 8.01 -10.83
N ASN A 149 -10.85 7.18 -11.13
CA ASN A 149 -11.00 5.92 -11.88
C ASN A 149 -11.52 4.76 -11.01
N LEU A 150 -11.63 4.95 -9.69
CA LEU A 150 -12.21 3.95 -8.81
C LEU A 150 -13.74 4.01 -8.88
N PRO A 151 -14.45 2.89 -8.76
CA PRO A 151 -15.91 2.93 -8.68
C PRO A 151 -16.35 3.62 -7.38
N ASN A 152 -17.54 4.22 -7.41
CA ASN A 152 -18.10 4.86 -6.21
C ASN A 152 -18.37 3.83 -5.12
N HIS A 153 -18.25 4.24 -3.85
CA HIS A 153 -18.54 3.39 -2.67
C HIS A 153 -17.83 2.03 -2.63
N THR A 154 -16.58 1.98 -3.07
CA THR A 154 -15.76 0.75 -3.06
C THR A 154 -14.67 0.75 -2.00
N ILE A 155 -14.21 1.93 -1.57
CA ILE A 155 -13.10 2.05 -0.63
C ILE A 155 -13.61 1.84 0.80
N GLU A 156 -13.15 0.76 1.44
CA GLU A 156 -13.39 0.39 2.84
C GLU A 156 -12.23 0.76 3.76
N SER A 157 -11.03 0.92 3.22
CA SER A 157 -9.83 1.25 4.01
C SER A 157 -8.90 2.21 3.27
N ILE A 158 -8.44 3.24 3.95
CA ILE A 158 -7.44 4.19 3.49
C ILE A 158 -6.25 4.07 4.42
N TYR A 159 -5.10 3.64 3.92
CA TYR A 159 -3.85 3.66 4.67
C TYR A 159 -3.17 5.00 4.39
N VAL A 160 -2.94 5.80 5.42
CA VAL A 160 -2.21 7.07 5.30
C VAL A 160 -0.78 6.80 5.77
N ILE A 161 0.16 6.85 4.82
CA ILE A 161 1.59 6.61 5.07
C ILE A 161 2.33 7.91 5.34
N GLY A 162 3.48 7.81 6.00
CA GLY A 162 4.23 8.94 6.51
C GLY A 162 4.99 8.54 7.78
N HIS A 163 6.05 9.27 8.09
CA HIS A 163 6.68 9.17 9.41
C HIS A 163 5.91 10.05 10.41
N GLY A 164 6.05 9.76 11.69
CA GLY A 164 5.39 10.49 12.78
C GLY A 164 6.17 10.32 14.07
N ALA A 165 5.76 11.07 15.08
CA ALA A 165 6.30 10.99 16.42
C ALA A 165 5.15 11.25 17.40
N ALA A 166 5.28 10.71 18.60
CA ALA A 166 4.28 10.87 19.64
C ALA A 166 3.96 12.35 19.91
N GLY A 167 2.67 12.65 20.12
CA GLY A 167 2.20 13.98 20.50
C GLY A 167 2.27 15.05 19.41
N LEU A 168 2.77 14.72 18.21
CA LEU A 168 2.90 15.68 17.11
C LEU A 168 1.83 15.46 16.04
N PRO A 169 0.96 16.46 15.77
CA PRO A 169 -0.12 16.35 14.78
C PRO A 169 0.38 16.55 13.33
N ARG A 170 1.52 15.94 12.97
CA ARG A 170 2.18 16.10 11.66
C ARG A 170 2.70 14.77 11.12
N LEU A 171 2.67 14.66 9.79
CA LEU A 171 3.39 13.60 9.08
C LEU A 171 4.69 14.17 8.51
N TYR A 172 5.74 13.35 8.53
CA TYR A 172 7.07 13.69 8.05
C TYR A 172 7.44 12.86 6.82
N GLN A 173 8.21 13.49 5.94
CA GLN A 173 8.64 12.91 4.68
C GLN A 173 9.65 11.76 4.86
N THR A 174 10.56 11.89 5.83
CA THR A 174 11.54 10.87 6.22
C THR A 174 11.58 10.74 7.75
N THR A 175 12.40 9.84 8.29
CA THR A 175 12.65 9.75 9.74
C THR A 175 13.43 10.94 10.30
N GLN A 176 14.00 11.80 9.43
CA GLN A 176 14.76 12.97 9.85
C GLN A 176 13.81 14.16 10.03
N SER A 177 13.81 14.73 11.23
CA SER A 177 12.91 15.82 11.66
C SER A 177 13.05 17.11 10.86
N GLU A 178 14.17 17.31 10.16
CA GLU A 178 14.46 18.48 9.32
C GLU A 178 13.87 18.41 7.92
N THR A 179 13.21 17.29 7.57
CA THR A 179 12.59 17.14 6.25
C THR A 179 11.19 17.74 6.18
N GLY A 180 10.65 17.83 4.95
CA GLY A 180 9.29 18.33 4.73
C GLY A 180 8.26 17.64 5.61
N SER A 181 7.41 18.43 6.27
CA SER A 181 6.31 17.94 7.10
C SER A 181 4.98 18.54 6.67
N ARG A 182 3.89 17.82 6.95
CA ARG A 182 2.53 18.28 6.68
C ARG A 182 1.66 18.13 7.93
N PRO A 183 0.87 19.15 8.30
CA PRO A 183 -0.18 19.00 9.30
C PRO A 183 -1.13 17.87 8.92
N ILE A 184 -1.52 17.04 9.89
CA ILE A 184 -2.43 15.93 9.63
C ILE A 184 -3.82 16.41 9.18
N ALA A 185 -4.25 17.58 9.65
CA ALA A 185 -5.51 18.19 9.22
C ALA A 185 -5.53 18.45 7.70
N ASP A 186 -4.47 19.04 7.14
CA ASP A 186 -4.36 19.27 5.70
C ASP A 186 -4.35 17.96 4.90
N VAL A 187 -3.67 16.94 5.44
CA VAL A 187 -3.63 15.61 4.83
C VAL A 187 -5.02 14.98 4.79
N ILE A 188 -5.77 15.00 5.90
CA ILE A 188 -7.12 14.43 5.96
C ILE A 188 -8.10 15.20 5.08
N LYS A 189 -8.01 16.54 5.06
CA LYS A 189 -8.81 17.38 4.14
C LYS A 189 -8.52 17.06 2.67
N GLU A 190 -7.25 16.82 2.32
CA GLU A 190 -6.88 16.43 0.95
C GLU A 190 -7.41 15.03 0.61
N VAL A 191 -7.25 14.06 1.52
CA VAL A 191 -7.79 12.70 1.37
C VAL A 191 -9.29 12.75 1.14
N SER A 192 -10.04 13.48 1.98
CA SER A 192 -11.50 13.53 1.89
C SER A 192 -11.99 14.09 0.55
N HIS A 193 -11.33 15.13 0.02
CA HIS A 193 -11.62 15.66 -1.32
C HIS A 193 -11.32 14.64 -2.42
N LEU A 194 -10.17 13.96 -2.29
CA LEU A 194 -9.69 13.02 -3.29
C LEU A 194 -10.58 11.76 -3.40
N VAL A 195 -11.14 11.29 -2.28
CA VAL A 195 -11.89 10.03 -2.21
C VAL A 195 -13.40 10.18 -1.97
N LYS A 196 -13.93 11.41 -1.92
CA LYS A 196 -15.30 11.76 -1.51
C LYS A 196 -16.40 10.71 -1.80
N ASN A 197 -16.77 10.51 -3.06
CA ASN A 197 -17.84 9.58 -3.46
C ASN A 197 -17.34 8.13 -3.65
N LYS A 198 -16.05 7.88 -3.37
CA LYS A 198 -15.41 6.57 -3.57
C LYS A 198 -15.44 5.71 -2.32
N VAL A 199 -15.62 6.31 -1.15
CA VAL A 199 -15.64 5.59 0.13
C VAL A 199 -17.01 5.04 0.49
N LYS A 200 -17.00 3.92 1.22
CA LYS A 200 -18.19 3.40 1.91
C LYS A 200 -18.46 4.17 3.20
N PRO A 201 -19.72 4.21 3.67
CA PRO A 201 -20.03 4.47 5.08
C PRO A 201 -19.12 3.63 5.99
N GLY A 202 -18.58 4.21 7.06
CA GLY A 202 -17.70 3.45 7.97
C GLY A 202 -16.27 3.23 7.47
N VAL A 203 -15.81 3.97 6.44
CA VAL A 203 -14.43 3.83 5.91
C VAL A 203 -13.38 3.92 7.02
N LYS A 204 -12.42 3.01 6.99
CA LYS A 204 -11.35 2.91 7.99
C LYS A 204 -10.13 3.71 7.52
N ILE A 205 -9.83 4.83 8.16
CA ILE A 205 -8.60 5.59 7.92
C ILE A 205 -7.54 5.09 8.90
N LYS A 206 -6.43 4.55 8.39
CA LYS A 206 -5.37 3.92 9.19
C LYS A 206 -4.10 4.73 9.04
N LEU A 207 -3.71 5.47 10.08
CA LEU A 207 -2.47 6.24 10.07
C LEU A 207 -1.31 5.31 10.40
N THR A 208 -0.43 5.00 9.46
CA THR A 208 0.61 3.99 9.70
C THR A 208 1.89 4.54 10.33
N ALA A 209 1.95 5.84 10.58
CA ALA A 209 3.10 6.50 11.20
C ALA A 209 3.47 5.89 12.57
N CYS A 210 4.73 6.05 12.97
CA CYS A 210 5.20 5.72 14.32
C CYS A 210 4.36 6.49 15.33
N GLU A 211 3.99 5.83 16.43
CA GLU A 211 3.38 6.45 17.60
C GLU A 211 2.12 7.27 17.29
N SER A 212 1.39 6.88 16.24
CA SER A 212 0.22 7.62 15.78
C SER A 212 -0.98 7.55 16.73
N ALA A 213 -1.00 6.57 17.64
CA ALA A 213 -1.96 6.47 18.74
C ALA A 213 -1.43 7.06 20.05
N ASP A 214 -0.21 7.63 20.05
CA ASP A 214 0.48 8.01 21.27
C ASP A 214 0.64 9.53 21.40
N ARG A 215 0.30 10.05 22.58
CA ARG A 215 0.60 11.43 23.00
C ARG A 215 2.08 11.60 23.36
N GLU A 216 2.71 10.56 23.88
CA GLU A 216 4.11 10.54 24.30
C GLU A 216 4.73 9.18 24.01
N THR A 217 6.06 9.10 23.91
CA THR A 217 6.73 7.86 23.52
C THR A 217 6.43 6.73 24.49
N LEU A 218 5.94 5.63 23.93
CA LEU A 218 5.46 4.49 24.69
C LEU A 218 6.64 3.70 25.29
N SER A 219 6.59 3.46 26.61
CA SER A 219 7.56 2.64 27.33
C SER A 219 7.17 1.16 27.45
N SER A 220 5.87 0.84 27.31
CA SER A 220 5.35 -0.54 27.33
C SER A 220 4.02 -0.64 26.58
N PHE A 221 3.80 -1.74 25.87
CA PHE A 221 2.50 -2.04 25.23
C PHE A 221 1.38 -2.40 26.22
N GLU A 222 1.68 -2.54 27.51
CA GLU A 222 0.67 -2.83 28.55
C GLU A 222 -0.07 -1.57 29.02
N ASN A 223 0.51 -0.38 28.78
CA ASN A 223 0.00 0.90 29.30
C ASN A 223 -0.43 1.85 28.16
N THR A 224 -1.30 1.39 27.28
CA THR A 224 -1.68 2.13 26.06
C THR A 224 -2.85 3.11 26.25
N GLY A 225 -3.77 2.84 27.20
CA GLY A 225 -5.01 3.60 27.36
C GLY A 225 -4.82 5.09 27.66
N ASP A 226 -4.03 5.45 28.69
CA ASP A 226 -3.83 6.86 29.07
C ASP A 226 -3.07 7.67 28.00
N ILE A 227 -2.18 7.01 27.26
CA ILE A 227 -1.31 7.64 26.26
C ILE A 227 -2.09 7.97 24.97
N SER A 228 -3.27 7.37 24.77
CA SER A 228 -4.18 7.75 23.69
C SER A 228 -5.05 8.98 24.01
N GLU A 229 -4.98 9.53 25.23
CA GLU A 229 -5.75 10.71 25.59
C GLU A 229 -5.01 12.03 25.37
N THR A 230 -5.77 13.12 25.32
CA THR A 230 -5.21 14.48 25.25
C THR A 230 -4.83 14.93 26.65
N LYS A 231 -3.59 15.40 26.85
CA LYS A 231 -3.12 15.91 28.14
C LYS A 231 -2.07 16.99 27.93
N GLN A 232 -2.19 18.08 28.69
CA GLN A 232 -1.23 19.20 28.66
C GLN A 232 -0.99 19.77 27.24
N GLY A 233 -2.02 19.77 26.39
CA GLY A 233 -1.93 20.30 25.02
C GLY A 233 -1.29 19.37 23.98
N ALA A 234 -0.81 18.19 24.38
CA ALA A 234 -0.38 17.14 23.48
C ALA A 234 -1.50 16.12 23.25
N GLU A 235 -1.65 15.64 22.02
CA GLU A 235 -2.61 14.60 21.66
C GLU A 235 -2.06 13.65 20.59
N PRO A 236 -2.57 12.42 20.48
CA PRO A 236 -2.20 11.51 19.40
C PRO A 236 -2.54 12.08 18.01
N LEU A 237 -1.66 11.83 17.04
CA LEU A 237 -1.87 12.14 15.63
C LEU A 237 -3.24 11.64 15.13
N ALA A 238 -3.64 10.43 15.52
CA ALA A 238 -4.92 9.81 15.12
C ALA A 238 -6.14 10.52 15.71
N LYS A 239 -6.03 11.10 16.91
CA LYS A 239 -7.10 11.88 17.53
C LYS A 239 -7.33 13.19 16.77
N THR A 240 -6.26 13.91 16.43
CA THR A 240 -6.36 15.10 15.57
C THR A 240 -6.95 14.75 14.20
N ALA A 241 -6.50 13.64 13.60
CA ALA A 241 -7.02 13.17 12.32
C ALA A 241 -8.50 12.82 12.39
N LYS A 242 -8.99 12.22 13.49
CA LYS A 242 -10.41 11.96 13.72
C LYS A 242 -11.23 13.23 13.76
N THR A 243 -10.77 14.24 14.50
CA THR A 243 -11.44 15.55 14.57
C THR A 243 -11.58 16.18 13.19
N GLU A 244 -10.53 16.13 12.36
CA GLU A 244 -10.62 16.63 10.98
C GLU A 244 -11.49 15.74 10.08
N ALA A 245 -11.36 14.41 10.20
CA ALA A 245 -12.13 13.48 9.39
C ALA A 245 -13.63 13.63 9.64
N ASN A 246 -14.06 13.91 10.87
CA ASN A 246 -15.47 14.12 11.21
C ASN A 246 -16.12 15.29 10.43
N LYS A 247 -15.33 16.27 9.99
CA LYS A 247 -15.83 17.43 9.22
C LYS A 247 -16.20 17.06 7.78
N HIS A 248 -15.54 16.05 7.21
CA HIS A 248 -15.66 15.72 5.77
C HIS A 248 -16.18 14.30 5.50
N LEU A 249 -15.94 13.40 6.44
CA LEU A 249 -16.27 11.97 6.41
C LEU A 249 -16.80 11.55 7.81
N PRO A 250 -17.99 12.03 8.22
CA PRO A 250 -18.49 11.91 9.60
C PRO A 250 -18.65 10.47 10.10
N GLN A 251 -18.90 9.51 9.19
CA GLN A 251 -19.03 8.09 9.51
C GLN A 251 -17.68 7.35 9.48
N SER A 252 -16.56 8.03 9.22
CA SER A 252 -15.24 7.38 9.17
C SER A 252 -14.77 6.95 10.55
N ARG A 253 -13.95 5.90 10.57
CA ARG A 253 -13.29 5.36 11.76
C ARG A 253 -11.80 5.60 11.59
N VAL A 254 -11.16 6.27 12.54
CA VAL A 254 -9.73 6.58 12.44
C VAL A 254 -8.96 5.67 13.38
N PHE A 255 -7.87 5.09 12.87
CA PHE A 255 -7.03 4.19 13.62
C PHE A 255 -5.59 4.72 13.68
N GLY A 256 -5.06 4.82 14.89
CA GLY A 256 -3.64 5.00 15.17
C GLY A 256 -3.00 3.69 15.61
N TYR A 257 -1.68 3.67 15.72
CA TYR A 257 -0.95 2.52 16.23
C TYR A 257 0.09 2.97 17.23
N HIS A 258 0.21 2.19 18.29
CA HIS A 258 1.19 2.40 19.34
C HIS A 258 2.60 2.00 18.88
N GLY A 259 3.59 2.76 19.32
CA GLY A 259 5.01 2.47 19.12
C GLY A 259 5.53 2.65 17.69
N LEU A 260 6.81 2.30 17.51
CA LEU A 260 7.55 2.52 16.28
C LEU A 260 7.12 1.55 15.18
N GLY A 261 6.84 2.08 13.98
CA GLY A 261 6.47 1.28 12.82
C GLY A 261 7.70 0.66 12.15
N VAL A 262 7.73 -0.67 12.05
CA VAL A 262 8.84 -1.38 11.38
C VAL A 262 8.38 -1.85 10.01
N THR A 263 8.96 -1.30 8.94
CA THR A 263 8.45 -1.48 7.57
C THR A 263 9.10 -2.64 6.81
N ARG A 264 10.39 -2.92 7.07
CA ARG A 264 11.26 -3.71 6.17
C ARG A 264 12.00 -4.89 6.83
N GLY A 265 11.67 -5.25 8.07
CA GLY A 265 12.22 -6.42 8.76
C GLY A 265 11.68 -7.75 8.21
N SER A 266 12.51 -8.80 8.27
CA SER A 266 12.16 -10.17 7.85
C SER A 266 11.50 -11.00 8.95
N GLY A 267 11.51 -10.54 10.21
CA GLY A 267 10.87 -11.26 11.31
C GLY A 267 9.34 -11.34 11.20
N TYR A 268 8.74 -10.56 10.30
CA TYR A 268 7.30 -10.42 10.17
C TYR A 268 6.85 -10.20 8.71
N ILE A 269 5.74 -10.81 8.34
CA ILE A 269 5.14 -10.67 6.99
C ILE A 269 4.32 -9.38 6.90
N SER A 270 3.52 -9.10 7.93
CA SER A 270 2.61 -7.94 8.02
C SER A 270 3.25 -6.84 8.85
N GLN A 271 2.77 -5.59 8.76
CA GLN A 271 3.27 -4.48 9.57
C GLN A 271 3.45 -4.86 11.04
N ALA A 272 4.59 -4.46 11.60
CA ALA A 272 4.96 -4.70 12.99
C ALA A 272 5.25 -3.39 13.71
N ARG A 273 5.12 -3.44 15.04
CA ARG A 273 5.38 -2.35 15.97
C ARG A 273 6.38 -2.80 17.02
N CYS A 274 7.24 -1.91 17.48
CA CYS A 274 8.11 -2.16 18.62
C CYS A 274 8.23 -0.90 19.48
N LEU A 275 8.76 -1.04 20.69
CA LEU A 275 9.14 0.10 21.53
C LEU A 275 10.49 0.67 21.05
N ASP A 276 10.83 1.91 21.42
CA ASP A 276 12.17 2.46 21.12
C ASP A 276 13.27 1.66 21.82
N SER A 277 13.00 1.18 23.04
CA SER A 277 13.91 0.31 23.81
C SER A 277 14.17 -1.04 23.13
N ASP A 278 13.25 -1.52 22.29
CA ASP A 278 13.37 -2.78 21.57
C ASP A 278 14.06 -2.63 20.20
N PHE A 279 14.43 -1.41 19.82
CA PHE A 279 15.02 -1.09 18.53
C PHE A 279 16.52 -0.82 18.66
N ASP A 280 17.34 -1.72 18.12
CA ASP A 280 18.78 -1.55 18.06
C ASP A 280 19.13 -0.55 16.94
N LYS A 281 19.57 0.64 17.34
CA LYS A 281 19.92 1.73 16.42
C LYS A 281 21.17 1.43 15.58
N THR A 282 22.03 0.51 16.02
CA THR A 282 23.26 0.08 15.32
C THR A 282 22.93 -0.97 14.28
N THR A 283 22.24 -2.04 14.66
CA THR A 283 21.92 -3.15 13.73
C THR A 283 20.65 -2.91 12.92
N LYS A 284 19.86 -1.88 13.28
CA LYS A 284 18.53 -1.58 12.71
C LYS A 284 17.54 -2.74 12.83
N LYS A 285 17.71 -3.59 13.86
CA LYS A 285 16.85 -4.74 14.15
C LYS A 285 15.95 -4.43 15.34
N SER A 286 14.79 -5.08 15.34
CA SER A 286 13.88 -5.11 16.48
C SER A 286 13.80 -6.52 17.04
N HIS A 287 13.92 -6.65 18.35
CA HIS A 287 13.94 -7.95 19.04
C HIS A 287 12.56 -8.34 19.59
N ASN A 288 11.78 -7.37 20.08
CA ASN A 288 10.43 -7.60 20.60
C ASN A 288 9.41 -6.79 19.82
N TRP A 289 8.94 -7.36 18.71
CA TRP A 289 7.90 -6.73 17.89
C TRP A 289 6.52 -7.32 18.17
N ARG A 290 5.49 -6.49 18.04
CA ARG A 290 4.07 -6.85 18.04
C ARG A 290 3.49 -6.70 16.65
N LYS A 291 2.53 -7.54 16.29
CA LYS A 291 1.78 -7.36 15.04
C LYS A 291 0.99 -6.05 15.14
N ALA A 292 1.09 -5.16 14.15
CA ALA A 292 0.49 -3.83 14.26
C ALA A 292 -1.01 -3.86 14.60
N SER A 293 -1.77 -4.85 14.13
CA SER A 293 -3.20 -4.96 14.43
C SER A 293 -3.54 -5.26 15.90
N THR A 294 -2.58 -5.71 16.72
CA THR A 294 -2.82 -6.03 18.13
C THR A 294 -2.53 -4.85 19.06
N VAL A 295 -1.96 -3.77 18.53
CA VAL A 295 -1.57 -2.56 19.27
C VAL A 295 -2.09 -1.33 18.51
N ARG A 296 -3.31 -1.45 17.98
CA ARG A 296 -3.98 -0.43 17.19
C ARG A 296 -5.17 0.08 17.99
N GLU A 297 -5.28 1.40 18.06
CA GLU A 297 -6.36 2.10 18.76
C GLU A 297 -7.32 2.75 17.75
N GLU A 298 -8.60 2.84 18.10
CA GLU A 298 -9.62 3.53 17.33
C GLU A 298 -10.01 4.84 18.01
N PHE A 299 -10.16 5.89 17.22
CA PHE A 299 -10.56 7.24 17.64
C PHE A 299 -11.84 7.65 16.90
#